data_AF-A0AAQ3MS34-F1
#
_entry.id   AF-A0AAQ3MS34-F1
#
_cell.length_a   1.000
_cell.length_b   1.000
_cell.length_c   1.000
_cell.angle_alpha   90.00
_cell.angle_beta   90.00
_cell.angle_gamma   90.00
#
_symmetry.space_group_name_H-M   'P 1'
#
loop_
_entity.id
_entity.type
_entity.pdbx_description
1 polymer ?
#
loop_
_entity_poly.entity_id
_entity_poly.type
_entity_poly.pdbx_seq_one_letter_code
_entity_poly.pdbx_strand_id
1 'polypeptide(L)'
;MCCLHHYNIKNDYELISGQVSGRVTYCGHELSEFVPERTCAYISQHDLHYGEMTVRETLDFSGHCLGVGTRYDMLEELSRREIAAGIKPDPEIDAFMKATAMEGQETSLVTDYILKVWSHLF
;
A
#
# COMPACT_ATOMS: atom_id res chain seq x y z
N MET A 1 17.21 1.36 2.96
CA MET A 1 17.04 -0.10 2.86
C MET A 1 15.63 -0.31 2.35
N CYS A 2 15.47 -0.73 1.09
CA CYS A 2 14.14 -0.86 0.49
C CYS A 2 13.47 -2.10 1.12
N CYS A 3 12.61 -1.91 2.12
CA CYS A 3 11.77 -2.97 2.66
C CYS A 3 10.59 -3.23 1.72
N LEU A 4 10.88 -3.51 0.45
CA LEU A 4 9.97 -4.24 -0.41
C LEU A 4 10.28 -5.71 -0.17
N HIS A 5 9.25 -6.49 0.14
CA HIS A 5 9.33 -7.95 0.22
C HIS A 5 10.23 -8.47 -0.90
N HIS A 6 11.39 -9.02 -0.51
CA HIS A 6 12.55 -9.31 -1.36
C HIS A 6 12.34 -10.40 -2.43
N TYR A 7 11.09 -10.75 -2.77
CA TYR A 7 10.75 -11.92 -3.59
C TYR A 7 10.08 -11.60 -4.93
N ASN A 8 9.67 -10.36 -5.19
CA ASN A 8 8.85 -10.05 -6.37
C ASN A 8 9.53 -9.21 -7.45
N ILE A 9 10.66 -8.54 -7.16
CA ILE A 9 11.40 -7.77 -8.16
C ILE A 9 12.46 -8.67 -8.79
N LYS A 10 12.38 -8.87 -10.11
CA LYS A 10 13.43 -9.54 -10.89
C LYS A 10 14.06 -8.54 -11.85
N ASN A 11 15.37 -8.63 -11.96
CA ASN A 11 16.14 -7.77 -12.85
C ASN A 11 17.02 -8.60 -13.79
N ASP A 12 16.89 -8.35 -15.08
CA ASP A 12 17.73 -8.91 -16.12
C ASP A 12 18.55 -7.77 -16.72
N TYR A 13 19.82 -7.64 -16.32
CA TYR A 13 20.71 -6.56 -16.75
C TYR A 13 21.77 -7.06 -17.74
N GLU A 14 22.04 -6.26 -18.77
CA GLU A 14 23.15 -6.39 -19.69
C GLU A 14 24.02 -5.12 -19.67
N LEU A 15 25.34 -5.30 -19.76
CA LEU A 15 26.32 -4.23 -19.86
C LEU A 15 26.69 -4.03 -21.32
N ILE A 16 26.23 -2.94 -21.92
CA ILE A 16 26.56 -2.58 -23.30
C ILE A 16 27.25 -1.21 -23.29
N SER A 17 28.54 -1.18 -23.67
CA SER A 17 29.31 0.06 -23.82
C SER A 17 29.35 0.99 -22.59
N GLY A 18 29.35 0.43 -21.38
CA GLY A 18 29.39 1.20 -20.13
C GLY A 18 28.03 1.74 -19.67
N GLN A 19 26.96 1.51 -20.43
CA GLN A 19 25.59 1.64 -19.96
C GLN A 19 25.08 0.31 -19.44
N VAL A 20 24.47 0.34 -18.26
CA VAL A 20 23.65 -0.76 -17.75
C VAL A 20 22.27 -0.58 -18.37
N SER A 21 21.86 -1.55 -19.19
CA SER A 21 20.51 -1.65 -19.71
C SER A 21 19.89 -2.94 -19.20
N GLY A 22 18.58 -2.98 -19.00
CA GLY A 22 17.95 -4.18 -18.49
C GLY A 22 16.47 -4.01 -18.25
N ARG A 23 15.85 -5.12 -17.88
CA ARG A 23 14.41 -5.23 -17.64
C ARG A 23 14.15 -5.44 -16.15
N VAL A 24 13.18 -4.70 -15.63
CA VAL A 24 12.75 -4.78 -14.24
C VAL A 24 11.30 -5.21 -14.23
N THR A 25 11.01 -6.35 -13.60
CA THR A 25 9.64 -6.84 -13.46
C THR A 25 9.26 -6.94 -12.00
N TYR A 26 7.98 -6.69 -11.70
CA TYR A 26 7.38 -6.85 -10.38
C TYR A 26 6.27 -7.89 -10.46
N CYS A 27 6.39 -8.98 -9.69
CA CYS A 27 5.46 -10.12 -9.78
C CYS A 27 5.32 -10.70 -11.20
N GLY A 28 6.37 -10.56 -12.03
CA GLY A 28 6.34 -11.00 -13.44
C GLY A 28 5.72 -10.00 -14.42
N HIS A 29 5.28 -8.83 -13.96
CA HIS A 29 4.75 -7.74 -14.79
C HIS A 29 5.79 -6.65 -14.99
N GLU A 30 5.85 -6.08 -16.19
CA GLU A 30 6.65 -4.88 -16.49
C GLU A 30 6.10 -3.68 -15.73
N LEU A 31 6.98 -2.75 -15.34
CA LEU A 31 6.56 -1.54 -14.61
C LEU A 31 5.60 -0.64 -15.41
N SER A 32 5.52 -0.80 -16.73
CA SER A 32 4.56 -0.10 -17.60
C SER A 32 3.14 -0.65 -17.53
N GLU A 33 2.91 -1.81 -16.91
CA GLU A 33 1.59 -2.45 -16.80
C GLU A 33 0.76 -1.90 -15.63
N PHE A 34 1.37 -1.13 -14.73
CA PHE A 34 0.72 -0.56 -13.55
C PHE A 34 1.37 0.78 -13.17
N VAL A 35 0.96 1.36 -12.05
CA VAL A 35 1.54 2.59 -11.50
C VAL A 35 2.39 2.23 -10.28
N PRO A 36 3.72 2.05 -10.43
CA PRO A 36 4.59 1.59 -9.35
C PRO A 36 4.48 2.43 -8.07
N GLU A 37 4.34 3.74 -8.21
CA GLU A 37 4.22 4.72 -7.13
C GLU A 37 2.98 4.49 -6.25
N ARG A 38 1.97 3.76 -6.75
CA ARG A 38 0.76 3.40 -6.00
C ARG A 38 0.79 1.97 -5.45
N THR A 39 1.75 1.16 -5.85
CA THR A 39 1.83 -0.27 -5.50
C THR A 39 3.06 -0.64 -4.69
N CYS A 40 4.07 0.24 -4.64
CA CYS A 40 5.31 0.04 -3.91
C CYS A 40 5.66 1.29 -3.10
N ALA A 41 6.39 1.11 -2.00
CA ALA A 41 6.89 2.21 -1.18
C ALA A 41 8.41 2.27 -1.30
N TYR A 42 8.94 3.45 -1.62
CA TYR A 42 10.36 3.73 -1.57
C TYR A 42 10.71 4.48 -0.29
N ILE A 43 11.63 3.93 0.50
CA ILE A 43 12.13 4.56 1.73
C ILE A 43 13.51 5.14 1.44
N SER A 44 13.57 6.46 1.30
CA SER A 44 14.79 7.22 1.10
C SER A 44 15.73 7.09 2.31
N GLN A 45 17.04 7.18 2.06
CA GLN A 45 18.02 7.37 3.14
C GLN A 45 17.89 8.74 3.80
N HIS A 46 17.45 9.73 3.04
CA HIS A 46 17.15 11.06 3.58
C HIS A 46 15.77 11.05 4.19
N ASP A 47 15.74 11.38 5.47
CA ASP A 47 14.49 11.56 6.18
C ASP A 47 13.87 12.92 5.80
N LEU A 48 12.62 12.88 5.38
CA LEU A 48 11.83 14.03 4.95
C LEU A 48 10.68 14.32 5.93
N HIS A 49 10.76 13.80 7.17
CA HIS A 49 9.73 14.06 8.17
C HIS A 49 9.60 15.55 8.50
N TYR A 50 8.36 15.97 8.71
CA TYR A 50 8.04 17.27 9.29
C TYR A 50 8.03 17.14 10.82
N GLY A 51 9.10 17.58 11.49
CA GLY A 51 9.28 17.39 12.94
C GLY A 51 8.26 18.11 13.84
N GLU A 52 7.44 18.99 13.27
CA GLU A 52 6.36 19.69 13.96
C GLU A 52 5.05 18.87 14.00
N MET A 53 4.90 17.87 13.14
CA MET A 53 3.71 17.01 13.10
C MET A 53 3.83 15.84 14.07
N THR A 54 2.73 15.52 14.74
CA THR A 54 2.62 14.28 15.52
C THR A 54 2.61 13.05 14.59
N VAL A 55 2.88 11.87 15.17
CA VAL A 55 2.81 10.59 14.43
C VAL A 55 1.42 10.38 13.84
N ARG A 56 0.36 10.70 14.58
CA ARG A 56 -1.02 10.59 14.10
C ARG A 56 -1.28 11.50 12.91
N GLU A 57 -0.96 12.78 13.03
CA GLU A 57 -1.14 13.75 11.95
C GLU A 57 -0.36 13.34 10.69
N THR A 58 0.85 12.80 10.87
CA THR A 58 1.68 12.31 9.76
C THR A 58 1.03 11.11 9.05
N LEU A 59 0.48 10.16 9.80
CA LEU A 59 -0.23 9.00 9.24
C LEU A 59 -1.53 9.41 8.54
N ASP A 60 -2.31 10.32 9.14
CA ASP A 60 -3.55 10.82 8.55
C ASP A 60 -3.27 11.60 7.27
N PHE A 61 -2.27 12.49 7.28
CA PHE A 61 -1.83 13.20 6.07
C PHE A 61 -1.41 12.23 4.96
N SER A 62 -0.60 11.21 5.30
CA SER A 62 -0.17 10.19 4.34
C SER A 62 -1.35 9.41 3.77
N GLY A 63 -2.32 9.03 4.62
CA GLY A 63 -3.54 8.36 4.20
C GLY A 63 -4.38 9.19 3.22
N HIS A 64 -4.52 10.49 3.48
CA HIS A 64 -5.20 11.40 2.56
C HIS A 64 -4.49 11.56 1.22
N CYS A 65 -3.15 11.66 1.21
CA CYS A 65 -2.36 11.73 -0.03
C CYS A 65 -2.49 10.46 -0.89
N LEU A 66 -2.58 9.28 -0.26
CA LEU A 66 -2.83 8.01 -0.96
C LEU A 66 -4.26 7.93 -1.53
N GLY A 67 -5.20 8.59 -0.84
CA GLY A 67 -6.60 8.64 -1.22
C GLY A 67 -7.38 7.38 -0.82
N VAL A 68 -8.70 7.53 -0.74
CA VAL A 68 -9.66 6.45 -0.43
C VAL A 68 -10.47 6.00 -1.65
N GLY A 69 -10.48 6.78 -2.73
CA GLY A 69 -11.35 6.55 -3.89
C GLY A 69 -11.18 5.19 -4.56
N THR A 70 -9.96 4.61 -4.56
CA THR A 70 -9.76 3.26 -5.14
C THR A 70 -10.18 2.15 -4.19
N ARG A 71 -10.38 2.41 -2.88
CA ARG A 71 -10.72 1.38 -1.90
C ARG A 71 -12.16 0.91 -2.04
N TYR A 72 -13.09 1.82 -2.33
CA TYR A 72 -14.49 1.45 -2.55
C TYR A 72 -14.63 0.54 -3.77
N ASP A 73 -14.13 0.98 -4.94
CA ASP A 73 -14.18 0.22 -6.18
C ASP A 73 -13.46 -1.14 -6.05
N MET A 74 -12.32 -1.17 -5.36
CA MET A 74 -11.60 -2.41 -5.09
C MET A 74 -12.40 -3.36 -4.21
N LEU A 75 -13.07 -2.87 -3.16
CA LEU A 75 -13.91 -3.69 -2.29
C LEU A 75 -15.15 -4.22 -2.99
N GLU A 76 -15.76 -3.40 -3.85
CA GLU A 76 -16.89 -3.83 -4.66
C GLU A 76 -16.48 -4.98 -5.60
N GLU A 77 -15.35 -4.83 -6.30
CA GLU A 77 -14.83 -5.87 -7.19
C GLU A 77 -14.38 -7.13 -6.42
N LEU A 78 -13.77 -6.96 -5.24
CA LEU A 78 -13.41 -8.08 -4.37
C LEU A 78 -14.66 -8.87 -3.95
N SER A 79 -15.68 -8.17 -3.43
CA SER A 79 -16.92 -8.79 -2.98
C SER A 79 -17.62 -9.54 -4.11
N ARG A 80 -17.65 -8.98 -5.32
CA ARG A 80 -18.19 -9.64 -6.52
C ARG A 80 -17.47 -10.96 -6.81
N ARG A 81 -16.14 -11.01 -6.70
CA ARG A 81 -15.34 -12.23 -6.93
C ARG A 81 -15.51 -13.26 -5.83
N GLU A 82 -15.58 -12.83 -4.56
CA GLU A 82 -15.83 -13.72 -3.43
C GLU A 82 -17.18 -14.44 -3.57
N ILE A 83 -18.24 -13.70 -3.93
CA ILE A 83 -19.57 -14.27 -4.20
C ILE A 83 -19.50 -15.29 -5.36
N ALA A 84 -18.85 -14.93 -6.46
CA ALA A 84 -18.72 -15.83 -7.62
C ALA A 84 -17.94 -17.11 -7.31
N ALA A 85 -16.99 -17.05 -6.37
CA ALA A 85 -16.21 -18.18 -5.91
C ALA A 85 -16.85 -18.95 -4.73
N GLY A 86 -18.00 -18.51 -4.22
CA GLY A 86 -18.64 -19.09 -3.03
C GLY A 86 -17.84 -18.90 -1.74
N ILE A 87 -16.96 -17.89 -1.69
CA ILE A 87 -16.13 -17.56 -0.54
C ILE A 87 -16.93 -16.65 0.39
N LYS A 88 -16.95 -16.99 1.68
CA LYS A 88 -17.50 -16.14 2.73
C LYS A 88 -16.35 -15.45 3.46
N PRO A 89 -16.26 -14.12 3.43
CA PRO A 89 -15.24 -13.41 4.18
C PRO A 89 -15.48 -13.54 5.69
N ASP A 90 -14.39 -13.45 6.46
CA ASP A 90 -14.49 -13.35 7.90
C ASP A 90 -15.28 -12.09 8.30
N PRO A 91 -16.28 -12.19 9.20
CA PRO A 91 -17.13 -11.05 9.54
C PRO A 91 -16.38 -9.85 10.11
N GLU A 92 -15.30 -10.06 10.87
CA GLU A 92 -14.53 -8.97 11.48
C GLU A 92 -13.67 -8.27 10.42
N ILE A 93 -13.05 -9.05 9.53
CA ILE A 93 -12.26 -8.53 8.42
C ILE A 93 -13.15 -7.74 7.46
N ASP A 94 -14.31 -8.30 7.08
CA ASP A 94 -15.27 -7.64 6.18
C ASP A 94 -15.77 -6.31 6.75
N ALA A 95 -16.13 -6.29 8.04
CA ALA A 95 -16.55 -5.08 8.74
C ALA A 95 -15.44 -4.02 8.76
N PHE A 96 -14.20 -4.43 9.06
CA PHE A 96 -13.06 -3.52 9.06
C PHE A 96 -12.80 -2.95 7.66
N MET A 97 -12.73 -3.80 6.63
CA MET A 97 -12.47 -3.38 5.25
C MET A 97 -13.50 -2.35 4.79
N LYS A 98 -14.80 -2.64 4.99
CA LYS A 98 -15.89 -1.71 4.67
C LYS A 98 -15.76 -0.39 5.42
N ALA A 99 -15.49 -0.43 6.72
CA ALA A 99 -15.35 0.78 7.54
C ALA A 99 -14.18 1.65 7.07
N THR A 100 -13.06 1.07 6.62
CA THR A 100 -11.89 1.82 6.13
C THR A 100 -12.00 2.37 4.70
N ALA A 101 -13.09 2.05 3.99
CA ALA A 101 -13.38 2.55 2.65
C ALA A 101 -14.49 3.60 2.60
N MET A 102 -15.10 3.92 3.74
CA MET A 102 -16.10 4.99 3.84
C MET A 102 -15.42 6.36 3.82
N GLU A 103 -15.91 7.27 3.00
CA GLU A 103 -15.47 8.66 2.99
C GLU A 103 -16.07 9.46 4.16
N GLY A 104 -15.39 10.54 4.56
CA GLY A 104 -15.93 11.51 5.52
C GLY A 104 -15.82 11.12 7.01
N GLN A 105 -15.03 10.11 7.36
CA GLN A 105 -14.70 9.86 8.76
C GLN A 105 -13.78 10.96 9.31
N GLU A 106 -14.08 11.50 10.50
CA GLU A 106 -13.22 12.50 11.15
C GLU A 106 -11.87 11.91 11.56
N THR A 107 -11.83 10.62 11.90
CA THR A 107 -10.60 9.90 12.27
C THR A 107 -10.41 8.67 11.39
N SER A 108 -9.17 8.45 10.95
CA SER A 108 -8.80 7.27 10.16
C SER A 108 -8.74 6.03 11.06
N LEU A 109 -9.67 5.09 10.85
CA LEU A 109 -9.66 3.78 11.52
C LEU A 109 -8.36 3.01 11.26
N VAL A 110 -7.76 3.20 10.08
CA VAL A 110 -6.45 2.62 9.74
C VAL A 110 -5.36 3.19 10.64
N THR A 111 -5.35 4.51 10.84
CA THR A 111 -4.38 5.18 11.71
C THR A 111 -4.55 4.73 13.16
N ASP A 112 -5.79 4.64 13.65
CA ASP A 112 -6.08 4.13 14.99
C ASP A 112 -5.58 2.70 15.20
N TYR A 113 -5.82 1.83 14.21
CA TYR A 113 -5.35 0.46 14.25
C TYR A 113 -3.82 0.39 14.28
N ILE A 114 -3.13 1.13 13.40
CA ILE A 114 -1.65 1.19 13.36
C ILE A 114 -1.09 1.66 14.71
N LEU A 115 -1.61 2.76 15.26
CA LEU A 115 -1.15 3.31 16.53
C LEU A 115 -1.39 2.34 17.69
N LYS A 116 -2.54 1.63 17.68
CA LYS A 116 -2.84 0.60 18.68
C LYS A 116 -1.89 -0.58 18.58
N VAL A 117 -1.56 -1.04 17.37
CA VAL A 117 -0.62 -2.15 17.19
C VAL A 117 0.78 -1.73 17.65
N TRP A 118 1.24 -0.55 17.27
CA TRP A 118 2.55 -0.03 17.71
C TRP A 118 2.64 0.14 19.23
N SER A 119 1.59 0.59 19.90
CA SER A 119 1.61 0.73 21.36
C SER A 119 1.68 -0.61 22.12
N HIS A 120 1.47 -1.74 21.44
CA HIS A 120 1.61 -3.08 22.03
C HIS A 120 2.90 -3.78 21.59
N LEU A 121 3.59 -3.27 20.57
CA LEU A 121 4.82 -3.85 20.02
C LEU A 121 6.10 -3.18 20.54
N PHE A 122 5.98 -2.04 21.22
CA PHE A 122 7.06 -1.25 21.81
C PHE A 122 6.67 -0.81 23.22
#